data_AF-A0A3B0PRF6-F1
#
_entry.id   AF-A0A3B0PRF6-F1
#
_cell.length_a   1.000
_cell.length_b   1.000
_cell.length_c   1.000
_cell.angle_alpha   90.00
_cell.angle_beta   90.00
_cell.angle_gamma   90.00
#
_symmetry.space_group_name_H-M   'P 1'
#
loop_
_entity.id
_entity.type
_entity.pdbx_description
1 polymer ?
#
loop_
_entity_poly.entity_id
_entity_poly.type
_entity_poly.pdbx_seq_one_letter_code
_entity_poly.pdbx_strand_id
1 'polypeptide(L)' 'MNQHNYKVEVFNVKHLGVDKSQNFAAVFRAMPDTIKLLNLFFDDTNTDALSGLKDKKIESLGLW' A
#
# COMPACT_ATOMS: atom_id res chain seq x y z
N MET A 1 14.26 -2.76 -29.08
CA MET A 1 14.10 -2.91 -27.61
C MET A 1 12.67 -2.56 -27.28
N ASN A 2 11.82 -3.54 -27.01
CA ASN A 2 10.44 -3.27 -26.56
C ASN A 2 10.49 -2.92 -25.08
N GLN A 3 10.55 -1.62 -24.78
CA GLN A 3 10.26 -1.14 -23.43
C GLN A 3 8.77 -1.29 -23.20
N HIS A 4 8.37 -2.43 -22.63
CA HIS A 4 7.03 -2.56 -22.08
C HIS A 4 6.93 -1.62 -20.88
N ASN A 5 6.26 -0.47 -21.04
CA ASN A 5 5.89 0.42 -19.95
C ASN A 5 4.80 -0.27 -19.11
N TYR A 6 5.20 -1.14 -18.21
CA TYR A 6 4.30 -1.73 -17.22
C TYR A 6 3.86 -0.62 -16.25
N LYS A 7 2.59 -0.24 -16.30
CA LYS A 7 1.98 0.62 -15.29
C LYS A 7 1.52 -0.26 -14.13
N VAL A 8 2.08 -0.02 -12.94
CA VAL A 8 1.61 -0.71 -11.73
C VAL A 8 0.24 -0.15 -11.37
N GLU A 9 -0.79 -0.99 -11.47
CA GLU A 9 -2.18 -0.60 -11.19
C GLU A 9 -2.67 -1.12 -9.83
N VAL A 10 -2.06 -2.18 -9.31
CA VAL A 10 -2.54 -2.87 -8.11
C VAL A 10 -1.41 -3.07 -7.11
N PHE A 11 -1.65 -2.69 -5.86
CA PHE A 11 -0.78 -2.98 -4.73
C PHE A 11 -1.49 -3.92 -3.76
N ASN A 12 -0.82 -5.01 -3.39
CA ASN A 12 -1.29 -5.93 -2.35
C ASN A 12 -0.29 -5.89 -1.21
N VAL A 13 -0.69 -5.37 -0.05
CA VAL A 13 0.16 -5.29 1.14
C VAL A 13 -0.37 -6.28 2.16
N LYS A 14 0.47 -7.29 2.45
CA LYS A 14 0.13 -8.41 3.34
C LYS A 14 0.85 -8.28 4.68
N HIS A 15 0.33 -8.96 5.68
CA HIS A 15 0.93 -9.05 7.02
C HIS A 15 1.06 -7.69 7.70
N LEU A 16 0.09 -6.79 7.47
CA LEU A 16 0.12 -5.48 8.09
C LEU A 16 -0.11 -5.63 9.60
N GLY A 17 0.76 -5.00 10.39
CA GLY A 17 0.66 -4.96 11.85
C GLY A 17 1.35 -6.10 12.60
N VAL A 18 1.80 -7.18 11.93
CA VAL A 18 2.45 -8.33 12.59
C VAL A 18 3.77 -7.95 13.26
N ASP A 19 4.64 -7.27 12.51
CA ASP A 19 6.01 -6.96 12.92
C ASP A 19 6.18 -5.45 13.09
N LYS A 20 6.37 -5.02 14.34
CA LYS A 20 6.57 -3.60 14.68
C LYS A 20 7.88 -3.03 14.14
N SER A 21 8.83 -3.89 13.72
CA SER A 21 10.06 -3.45 13.06
C SER A 21 9.86 -3.09 11.58
N GLN A 22 8.76 -3.55 10.96
CA GLN A 22 8.43 -3.21 9.57
C GLN A 22 7.81 -1.82 9.48
N ASN A 23 8.53 -0.90 8.83
CA ASN A 23 8.06 0.46 8.63
C ASN A 23 7.17 0.57 7.36
N PHE A 24 5.95 0.04 7.45
CA PHE A 24 4.97 0.17 6.36
C PHE A 24 4.61 1.62 6.04
N ALA A 25 4.69 2.55 7.01
CA ALA A 25 4.48 3.98 6.76
C ALA A 25 5.48 4.55 5.74
N ALA A 26 6.74 4.10 5.76
CA ALA A 26 7.73 4.48 4.75
C ALA A 26 7.38 3.88 3.37
N VAL A 27 6.94 2.63 3.33
CA VAL A 27 6.51 1.96 2.09
C VAL A 27 5.33 2.69 1.45
N PHE A 28 4.30 3.03 2.24
CA PHE A 28 3.12 3.75 1.77
C PHE A 28 3.46 5.16 1.26
N ARG A 29 4.40 5.86 1.89
CA ARG A 29 4.86 7.16 1.38
C ARG A 29 5.56 7.07 0.03
N ALA A 30 6.30 5.98 -0.20
CA ALA A 30 7.02 5.72 -1.45
C ALA A 30 6.12 5.21 -2.58
N MET A 31 4.88 4.81 -2.30
CA MET A 31 3.91 4.43 -3.33
C MET A 31 3.59 5.63 -4.24
N PRO A 32 3.19 5.37 -5.50
CA PRO A 32 2.75 6.44 -6.40
C PRO A 32 1.57 7.21 -5.81
N ASP A 33 1.46 8.49 -6.15
CA ASP A 33 0.42 9.36 -5.60
C ASP A 33 -1.00 8.96 -6.03
N THR A 34 -1.13 8.26 -7.16
CA THR A 34 -2.41 7.66 -7.59
C THR A 34 -2.29 6.15 -7.63
N ILE A 35 -3.18 5.48 -6.91
CA ILE A 35 -3.28 4.03 -6.80
C ILE A 35 -4.67 3.63 -7.29
N LYS A 36 -4.73 2.81 -8.36
CA LYS A 36 -6.00 2.29 -8.87
C LYS A 36 -6.64 1.31 -7.89
N LEU A 37 -5.87 0.34 -7.40
CA LEU A 37 -6.35 -0.61 -6.39
C LEU A 37 -5.29 -0.87 -5.31
N LEU A 38 -5.68 -0.64 -4.07
CA LEU A 38 -4.91 -1.02 -2.88
C LEU A 38 -5.67 -2.10 -2.11
N ASN A 39 -5.07 -3.28 -1.96
CA ASN A 39 -5.57 -4.31 -1.05
C ASN A 39 -4.68 -4.38 0.18
N LEU A 40 -5.28 -4.24 1.36
CA LEU A 40 -4.61 -4.33 2.65
C LEU A 40 -5.13 -5.57 3.38
N PHE A 41 -4.20 -6.41 3.82
CA PHE A 41 -4.50 -7.60 4.61
C PHE A 41 -3.89 -7.41 6.00
N PHE A 42 -4.76 -7.31 7.00
CA PHE A 42 -4.37 -7.04 8.38
C PHE A 42 -4.26 -8.36 9.16
N ASP A 43 -3.11 -8.56 9.79
CA ASP A 43 -2.91 -9.69 10.68
C ASP A 43 -2.95 -9.24 12.16
N ASP A 44 -2.99 -7.92 12.40
CA ASP A 44 -3.20 -7.29 13.70
C ASP A 44 -4.07 -6.01 13.54
N THR A 45 -4.56 -5.50 14.65
CA THR A 45 -5.34 -4.26 14.79
C THR A 45 -4.49 -2.98 14.69
N ASN A 46 -3.16 -3.08 14.66
CA ASN A 46 -2.30 -1.92 14.48
C ASN A 46 -2.40 -1.34 13.06
N THR A 47 -2.91 -0.11 12.97
CA THR A 47 -3.12 0.60 11.70
C THR A 47 -2.29 1.87 11.57
N ASP A 48 -1.33 2.11 12.47
CA ASP A 48 -0.52 3.35 12.50
C ASP A 48 0.18 3.64 11.17
N ALA A 49 0.57 2.58 10.46
CA ALA A 49 1.21 2.67 9.17
C ALA A 49 0.35 3.37 8.11
N LEU A 50 -0.99 3.29 8.20
CA LEU A 50 -1.91 3.89 7.23
C LEU A 50 -1.77 5.42 7.15
N SER A 51 -1.17 6.06 8.16
CA SER A 51 -0.78 7.47 8.11
C SER A 51 0.09 7.82 6.91
N GLY A 52 0.88 6.88 6.39
CA GLY A 52 1.69 7.05 5.18
C GLY A 52 0.88 7.17 3.88
N LEU A 53 -0.42 6.87 3.90
CA LEU A 53 -1.33 6.98 2.76
C LEU A 53 -2.08 8.33 2.70
N LYS A 54 -1.88 9.22 3.67
CA LYS A 54 -2.68 10.46 3.84
C LYS A 54 -2.87 11.28 2.55
N ASP A 55 -1.83 11.38 1.74
CA ASP A 55 -1.83 12.22 0.53
C ASP A 55 -2.01 11.40 -0.76
N LYS A 56 -2.29 10.08 -0.65
CA LYS A 56 -2.47 9.18 -1.79
C LYS A 56 -3.92 9.20 -2.26
N LYS A 57 -4.11 9.31 -3.58
CA LYS A 57 -5.40 9.13 -4.23
C LYS A 57 -5.62 7.65 -4.52
N ILE A 58 -6.48 7.00 -3.75
CA ILE A 58 -6.84 5.58 -3.89
C ILE A 58 -8.21 5.51 -4.59
N GLU A 59 -8.27 4.92 -5.78
CA GLU A 59 -9.54 4.79 -6.52
C GLU A 59 -10.40 3.64 -6.00
N SER A 60 -9.77 2.53 -5.59
CA SER A 60 -10.43 1.38 -4.97
C SER A 60 -9.59 0.82 -3.84
N LEU A 61 -10.25 0.50 -2.72
CA LEU A 61 -9.64 -0.02 -1.50
C LEU A 61 -10.32 -1.33 -1.09
N GLY A 62 -9.54 -2.40 -1.01
CA GLY A 62 -9.93 -3.68 -0.42
C GLY A 62 -9.32 -3.83 0.97
N LEU A 63 -10.13 -4.11 1.98
CA LEU A 63 -9.70 -4.40 3.34
C LEU A 63 -10.07 -5.85 3.66
N TRP A 64 -9.09 -6.64 4.08
CA TRP A 64 -9.20 -8.08 4.29
C TRP A 64 -8.59 -8.50 5.62
#